data_AF-A0A4Q2XZB4-F1
#
_entry.id   AF-A0A4Q2XZB4-F1
#
_cell.length_a   1.000
_cell.length_b   1.000
_cell.length_c   1.000
_cell.angle_alpha   90.00
_cell.angle_beta   90.00
_cell.angle_gamma   90.00
#
_symmetry.space_group_name_H-M   'P 1'
#
loop_
_entity.id
_entity.type
_entity.pdbx_description
1 polymer ?
#
loop_
_entity_poly.entity_id
_entity_poly.type
_entity_poly.pdbx_seq_one_letter_code
_entity_poly.pdbx_strand_id
1 'polypeptide(L)'
;MLVHVISTLFPVFSVLLLGFILVRTGFMSSAFVEDMNNLIYWVGLPAFIIGTLGRSAGMPDAVLPLVAVFSIATVVFVVGCWLALLLFRFPVSGRGTFLQAAFRSNLAFVGIP
;
A
#
# COMPACT_ATOMS: atom_id res chain seq x y z
N MET A 1 19.03 -14.00 -0.96
CA MET A 1 17.65 -13.50 -0.71
C MET A 1 17.63 -12.30 0.23
N LEU A 2 18.17 -12.41 1.44
CA LEU A 2 18.15 -11.33 2.45
C LEU A 2 18.88 -10.05 2.00
N VAL A 3 20.04 -10.18 1.36
CA VAL A 3 20.80 -9.05 0.78
C VAL A 3 19.99 -8.30 -0.29
N HIS A 4 19.22 -9.03 -1.12
CA HIS A 4 18.39 -8.43 -2.16
C HIS A 4 17.25 -7.62 -1.55
N VAL A 5 16.56 -8.20 -0.57
CA VAL A 5 15.50 -7.51 0.18
C VAL A 5 16.01 -6.23 0.82
N ILE A 6 17.17 -6.27 1.49
CA ILE A 6 17.78 -5.07 2.07
C ILE A 6 18.11 -4.05 0.98
N SER A 7 18.72 -4.47 -0.14
CA SER A 7 19.10 -3.54 -1.20
C SER A 7 17.91 -2.81 -1.85
N THR A 8 16.75 -3.47 -1.91
CA THR A 8 15.52 -2.88 -2.46
C THR A 8 14.84 -1.95 -1.46
N LEU A 9 14.81 -2.32 -0.18
CA LEU A 9 14.11 -1.56 0.85
C LEU A 9 14.93 -0.39 1.41
N PHE A 10 16.25 -0.52 1.46
CA PHE A 10 17.14 0.46 2.08
C PHE A 10 16.96 1.88 1.53
N PRO A 11 16.85 2.13 0.21
CA PRO A 11 16.64 3.47 -0.31
C PRO A 11 15.34 4.11 0.20
N VAL A 12 14.24 3.34 0.21
CA VAL A 12 12.92 3.80 0.65
C VAL A 12 12.96 4.21 2.13
N PHE A 13 13.48 3.33 2.98
CA PHE A 13 13.61 3.62 4.41
C PHE A 13 14.60 4.75 4.69
N SER A 14 15.64 4.93 3.87
CA SER A 14 16.58 6.04 4.03
C SER A 14 15.92 7.39 3.78
N VAL A 15 15.07 7.49 2.75
CA VAL A 15 14.29 8.71 2.45
C VAL A 15 13.28 9.00 3.57
N LEU A 16 12.58 7.97 4.07
CA LEU A 16 11.66 8.12 5.19
C LEU A 16 12.39 8.59 6.46
N LEU A 17 13.55 8.01 6.76
CA LEU A 17 14.37 8.41 7.91
C LEU A 17 14.86 9.86 7.78
N LEU A 18 15.27 10.27 6.57
CA LEU A 18 15.66 11.65 6.31
C LEU A 18 14.49 12.62 6.54
N GLY A 19 13.30 12.32 6.01
CA GLY A 19 12.09 13.10 6.28
C GLY A 19 11.79 13.22 7.77
N PHE A 20 11.90 12.11 8.51
CA PHE A 20 11.73 12.10 9.97
C PHE A 20 12.75 13.01 10.69
N ILE A 21 14.03 12.95 10.31
CA ILE A 21 15.09 13.79 10.89
C ILE A 21 14.82 15.28 10.58
N LEU A 22 14.41 15.63 9.36
CA LEU A 22 14.12 17.01 8.98
C LEU A 22 12.95 17.61 9.77
N VAL A 23 11.91 16.81 10.04
CA VAL A 23 10.81 17.24 10.92
C VAL A 23 11.27 17.36 12.37
N ARG A 24 12.03 16.37 12.87
CA ARG A 24 12.51 16.36 14.26
C ARG A 24 13.48 17.49 14.58
N THR A 25 14.29 17.90 13.62
CA THR A 25 15.24 19.02 13.78
C THR A 25 14.58 20.39 13.62
N GLY A 26 13.28 20.44 13.30
CA GLY A 26 12.55 21.68 13.08
C GLY A 26 12.85 22.37 11.75
N PHE A 27 13.62 21.71 10.86
CA PHE A 27 13.87 22.21 9.51
C PHE A 27 12.58 22.24 8.68
N MET A 28 11.69 21.27 8.90
CA MET A 28 10.32 21.27 8.37
C MET A 28 9.31 21.38 9.50
N SER A 29 8.39 22.34 9.39
CA SER A 29 7.28 22.46 10.32
C SER A 29 6.21 21.40 10.04
N SER A 30 5.38 21.08 11.03
CA SER A 30 4.25 20.16 10.85
C SER A 30 3.26 20.64 9.78
N ALA A 31 3.02 21.95 9.72
CA ALA A 31 2.16 22.56 8.70
C ALA A 31 2.72 22.36 7.29
N PHE A 32 4.04 22.56 7.11
CA PHE A 32 4.69 22.33 5.82
C PHE A 32 4.58 20.86 5.36
N VAL A 33 4.73 19.91 6.30
CA VAL A 33 4.58 18.48 5.99
C VAL A 33 3.14 18.15 5.58
N GLU A 34 2.15 18.76 6.22
CA GLU A 34 0.74 18.57 5.88
C GLU A 34 0.42 19.12 4.48
N ASP A 35 0.90 20.33 4.16
CA ASP A 35 0.74 20.93 2.82
C ASP A 35 1.43 20.09 1.74
N MET A 36 2.65 19.60 2.00
CA MET A 36 3.37 18.70 1.09
C MET A 36 2.62 17.38 0.87
N ASN A 37 2.08 16.79 1.93
CA ASN A 37 1.30 15.56 1.82
C ASN A 37 0.04 15.77 0.97
N ASN A 38 -0.66 16.89 1.17
CA ASN A 38 -1.83 17.23 0.35
C ASN A 38 -1.45 17.39 -1.12
N LEU A 39 -0.35 18.07 -1.42
CA LEU A 39 0.13 18.24 -2.80
C LEU A 39 0.48 16.89 -3.44
N ILE A 40 1.24 16.06 -2.73
CA ILE A 40 1.64 14.73 -3.23
C ILE A 40 0.41 13.85 -3.44
N TYR A 41 -0.55 13.86 -2.51
CA TYR A 41 -1.74 13.03 -2.58
C TYR A 41 -2.66 13.44 -3.73
N TRP A 42 -2.97 14.74 -3.85
CA TRP A 42 -3.94 15.23 -4.84
C TRP A 42 -3.37 15.44 -6.23
N VAL A 43 -2.07 15.72 -6.35
CA VAL A 43 -1.43 16.05 -7.62
C VAL A 43 -0.32 15.07 -7.98
N GLY A 44 0.59 14.81 -7.04
CA GLY A 44 1.76 13.94 -7.26
C GLY A 44 1.39 12.51 -7.66
N LEU A 45 0.54 11.85 -6.88
CA LEU A 45 0.10 10.47 -7.12
C LEU A 45 -0.68 10.34 -8.44
N PRO A 46 -1.70 11.16 -8.75
CA PRO A 46 -2.37 11.09 -10.04
C PRO A 46 -1.43 11.33 -11.23
N ALA A 47 -0.57 12.34 -11.14
CA ALA A 47 0.39 12.64 -12.21
C ALA A 47 1.39 11.50 -12.41
N PHE A 48 1.86 10.87 -11.33
CA PHE A 48 2.74 9.72 -11.37
C PHE A 48 2.07 8.51 -12.03
N ILE A 49 0.83 8.21 -11.65
CA ILE A 49 0.05 7.09 -12.22
C ILE A 49 -0.17 7.31 -13.71
N ILE A 50 -0.67 8.49 -14.11
CA ILE A 50 -0.93 8.83 -15.52
C ILE A 50 0.37 8.77 -16.32
N GLY A 51 1.46 9.35 -15.80
CA GLY A 51 2.76 9.33 -16.48
C GLY A 51 3.34 7.92 -16.62
N THR A 52 3.10 7.05 -15.64
CA THR A 52 3.55 5.65 -15.70
C THR A 52 2.73 4.84 -16.70
N LEU A 53 1.41 5.01 -16.72
CA LEU A 53 0.54 4.40 -17.74
C LEU A 53 0.89 4.88 -19.15
N GLY A 54 1.18 6.16 -19.33
CA GLY A 54 1.55 6.72 -20.63
C GLY A 54 2.89 6.19 -21.16
N ARG A 55 3.80 5.77 -20.26
CA ARG A 55 5.11 5.19 -20.62
C ARG A 55 5.09 3.67 -20.77
N SER A 56 4.07 2.98 -20.27
CA SER A 56 3.98 1.53 -20.41
C SER A 56 3.70 1.16 -21.87
N ALA A 57 4.66 0.52 -22.52
CA ALA A 57 4.53 0.00 -23.87
C ALA A 57 3.76 -1.33 -23.84
N GLY A 58 2.43 -1.23 -23.88
CA GLY A 58 1.53 -2.39 -23.95
C GLY A 58 1.37 -3.16 -22.63
N MET A 59 0.52 -4.19 -22.65
CA MET A 59 0.35 -5.12 -21.52
C MET A 59 1.41 -6.21 -21.61
N PRO A 60 2.33 -6.35 -20.63
CA PRO A 60 3.19 -7.51 -20.55
C PRO A 60 2.40 -8.82 -20.57
N ASP A 61 2.94 -9.88 -21.17
CA ASP A 61 2.29 -11.21 -21.20
C ASP A 61 1.95 -11.73 -19.80
N ALA A 62 2.70 -11.29 -18.79
CA ALA A 62 2.49 -11.63 -17.39
C ALA A 62 1.27 -10.92 -16.75
N VAL A 63 0.63 -9.93 -17.39
CA VAL A 63 -0.48 -9.18 -16.78
C VAL A 63 -1.67 -10.09 -16.48
N LEU A 64 -2.10 -10.93 -17.43
CA LEU A 64 -3.25 -11.82 -17.22
C LEU A 64 -2.98 -12.85 -16.10
N PRO A 65 -1.84 -13.57 -16.11
CA PRO A 65 -1.47 -14.45 -15.00
C PRO A 65 -1.40 -13.72 -13.66
N LEU A 66 -0.85 -12.51 -13.63
CA LEU A 66 -0.70 -11.72 -12.40
C LEU A 66 -2.07 -11.28 -11.85
N VAL A 67 -2.96 -10.80 -12.72
CA VAL A 67 -4.35 -10.45 -12.36
C VAL A 67 -5.09 -11.68 -11.83
N ALA A 68 -4.94 -12.84 -12.47
CA ALA A 68 -5.54 -14.08 -11.99
C ALA A 68 -5.03 -14.47 -10.60
N VAL A 69 -3.71 -14.45 -10.38
CA VAL A 69 -3.11 -14.76 -9.07
C VAL A 69 -3.60 -13.80 -8.00
N PHE A 70 -3.59 -12.49 -8.24
CA PHE A 70 -4.08 -11.52 -7.26
C PHE A 70 -5.58 -11.64 -6.99
N SER A 71 -6.38 -11.95 -8.01
CA SER A 71 -7.81 -12.15 -7.87
C SER A 71 -8.12 -13.39 -7.04
N ILE A 72 -7.43 -14.50 -7.33
CA ILE A 72 -7.57 -15.76 -6.57
C ILE A 72 -7.11 -15.54 -5.12
N ALA A 73 -5.94 -14.93 -4.91
CA ALA A 73 -5.41 -14.63 -3.57
C ALA A 73 -6.40 -13.76 -2.76
N THR A 74 -7.00 -12.76 -3.41
CA THR A 74 -8.05 -11.91 -2.83
C THR A 74 -9.26 -12.72 -2.39
N VAL A 75 -9.79 -13.57 -3.27
CA VAL A 75 -10.96 -14.42 -2.96
C VAL A 75 -10.63 -15.39 -1.83
N VAL A 76 -9.48 -16.07 -1.89
CA VAL A 76 -9.02 -17.00 -0.85
C VAL A 76 -8.90 -16.30 0.50
N PHE A 77 -8.34 -15.08 0.53
CA PHE A 77 -8.21 -14.31 1.75
C PHE A 77 -9.58 -13.93 2.35
N VAL A 78 -10.49 -13.40 1.52
CA VAL A 78 -11.84 -13.02 1.97
C VAL A 78 -12.62 -14.23 2.48
N VAL A 79 -12.56 -15.36 1.76
CA VAL A 79 -13.18 -16.61 2.19
C VAL A 79 -12.56 -17.11 3.50
N GLY A 80 -11.23 -17.02 3.65
CA GLY A 80 -10.54 -17.36 4.89
C GLY A 80 -11.00 -16.51 6.08
N CYS A 81 -11.11 -15.19 5.91
CA CYS A 81 -11.65 -14.30 6.93
C CYS A 81 -13.11 -14.64 7.28
N TRP A 82 -13.93 -14.96 6.27
CA TRP A 82 -15.32 -15.37 6.49
C TRP A 82 -15.41 -16.68 7.28
N LEU A 83 -14.61 -17.69 6.91
CA LEU A 83 -14.54 -18.96 7.63
C LEU A 83 -14.07 -18.77 9.08
N ALA A 84 -13.11 -17.88 9.32
CA ALA A 84 -12.69 -17.53 10.67
C ALA A 84 -13.84 -16.92 11.50
N LEU A 85 -14.64 -16.03 10.92
CA LEU A 85 -15.82 -15.48 11.61
C LEU A 85 -16.83 -16.55 12.03
N LEU A 86 -17.02 -17.59 11.20
CA LEU A 86 -17.89 -18.72 11.50
C LEU A 86 -17.31 -19.61 12.60
N LEU A 87 -16.01 -19.94 12.51
CA LEU A 87 -15.34 -20.83 13.45
C LEU A 87 -15.23 -20.23 14.85
N PHE A 88 -14.95 -18.92 14.94
CA PHE A 88 -14.77 -18.21 16.21
C PHE A 88 -16.06 -17.55 16.74
N ARG A 89 -17.23 -17.87 16.18
CA ARG A 89 -18.55 -17.37 16.61
C ARG A 89 -18.60 -15.85 16.82
N PHE A 90 -18.00 -15.11 15.89
CA PHE A 90 -17.87 -13.65 16.02
C PHE A 90 -19.26 -12.96 16.04
N PRO A 91 -19.46 -11.93 16.88
CA PRO A 91 -20.73 -11.21 16.98
C PRO A 91 -21.11 -10.60 15.62
N VAL A 92 -22.38 -10.76 15.24
CA VAL A 92 -22.91 -10.37 13.91
C VAL A 92 -22.73 -8.87 13.65
N SER A 93 -22.83 -8.04 14.69
CA SER A 93 -22.65 -6.58 14.62
C SER A 93 -21.25 -6.14 14.17
N GLY A 94 -20.20 -6.96 14.38
CA GLY A 94 -18.82 -6.60 14.06
C GLY A 94 -18.25 -7.22 12.78
N ARG A 95 -19.00 -8.14 12.14
CA ARG A 95 -18.49 -8.93 11.00
C ARG A 95 -18.13 -8.07 9.78
N GLY A 96 -18.97 -7.09 9.46
CA GLY A 96 -18.73 -6.18 8.34
C GLY A 96 -17.46 -5.35 8.55
N THR A 97 -17.30 -4.77 9.74
CA THR A 97 -16.11 -3.99 10.11
C THR A 97 -14.85 -4.85 10.11
N PHE A 98 -14.92 -6.08 10.64
CA PHE A 98 -13.80 -7.02 10.62
C PHE A 98 -13.35 -7.37 9.20
N LEU A 99 -14.27 -7.74 8.31
CA LEU A 99 -13.94 -8.07 6.93
C LEU A 99 -13.37 -6.87 6.17
N GLN A 100 -13.94 -5.68 6.36
CA GLN A 100 -13.42 -4.46 5.74
C GLN A 100 -12.03 -4.10 6.26
N ALA A 101 -11.78 -4.20 7.56
CA ALA A 101 -10.48 -3.91 8.16
C ALA A 101 -9.40 -4.94 7.77
N ALA A 102 -9.77 -6.23 7.70
CA ALA A 102 -8.88 -7.29 7.25
C ALA A 102 -8.46 -7.10 5.78
N PHE A 103 -9.41 -6.68 4.92
CA PHE A 103 -9.14 -6.45 3.49
C PHE A 103 -8.41 -5.14 3.21
N ARG A 104 -8.78 -4.05 3.91
CA ARG A 104 -8.11 -2.74 3.85
C ARG A 104 -6.96 -2.66 4.85
N SER A 105 -6.12 -3.70 4.90
CA SER A 105 -4.81 -3.54 5.55
C SER A 105 -4.03 -2.45 4.81
N ASN A 106 -3.23 -1.66 5.54
CA ASN A 106 -2.55 -0.49 4.99
C ASN A 106 -1.35 -0.87 4.09
N LEU A 107 -1.57 -1.76 3.13
CA LEU A 107 -0.60 -2.15 2.11
C LEU A 107 -0.39 -1.04 1.09
N ALA A 108 -1.36 -0.13 0.93
CA ALA A 108 -1.22 1.02 0.05
C ALA A 108 -0.06 1.94 0.44
N PHE A 109 0.25 2.11 1.73
CA PHE A 109 1.43 2.86 2.16
C PHE A 109 2.73 2.03 2.16
N VAL A 110 2.65 0.70 2.16
CA VAL A 110 3.81 -0.21 2.13
C VAL A 110 4.23 -0.56 0.69
N GLY A 111 3.29 -0.49 -0.26
CA GLY A 111 3.48 -0.90 -1.66
C GLY A 111 3.80 0.23 -2.64
N ILE A 112 4.00 1.47 -2.16
CA ILE A 112 4.58 2.54 -2.97
C ILE A 112 6.11 2.40 -2.83
N PRO A 113 6.83 1.98 -3.89
CA PRO A 113 8.28 2.04 -3.91
C PRO A 113 8.81 3.47 -3.87
#